data_AF-A0A9P6MPI9-F1
#
_entry.id   AF-A0A9P6MPI9-F1
#
_cell.length_a   1.000
_cell.length_b   1.000
_cell.length_c   1.000
_cell.angle_alpha   90.00
_cell.angle_beta   90.00
_cell.angle_gamma   90.00
#
_symmetry.space_group_name_H-M   'P 1'
#
loop_
_entity.id
_entity.type
_entity.pdbx_description
1 polymer ?
#
loop_
_entity_poly.entity_id
_entity_poly.type
_entity_poly.pdbx_seq_one_letter_code
_entity_poly.pdbx_strand_id
1 'polypeptide(L)'
;MVSKKSKKSEESSTSSAQLDQIANFYILPLHMPAISTTHSSPTYKNVLHYLYFKKHESPKQDAKTPKDRTLFLLNIPVDATESHIRDLLKPYGRVASIHFLNRVRDSNLSKEEREQQEELERLEREAEAAEEAQNNKTKKGSKKQQQQQQQQQQQATGAEDTQRRKLFATGSQAYVVFLEEQELVKALNMKKKKRSWIVTGPEATLADAAKLSSLGVA
;
A
#
# COMPACT_ATOMS: atom_id res chain seq x y z
N MET A 1 41.40 5.44 51.37
CA MET A 1 41.41 5.09 49.93
C MET A 1 40.28 4.10 49.66
N VAL A 2 39.10 4.55 49.22
CA VAL A 2 38.14 3.73 48.47
C VAL A 2 37.36 4.67 47.55
N SER A 3 37.78 4.77 46.30
CA SER A 3 37.10 5.53 45.25
C SER A 3 35.91 4.72 44.74
N LYS A 4 34.68 5.16 45.02
CA LYS A 4 33.49 4.62 44.36
C LYS A 4 33.25 5.38 43.06
N LYS A 5 33.51 4.67 41.95
CA LYS A 5 33.37 5.08 40.56
C LYS A 5 31.89 5.16 40.19
N SER A 6 31.40 6.35 39.88
CA SER A 6 30.07 6.61 39.34
C SER A 6 29.97 6.03 37.92
N LYS A 7 29.11 5.03 37.72
CA LYS A 7 28.81 4.44 36.41
C LYS A 7 27.72 5.30 35.76
N LYS A 8 28.12 6.22 34.89
CA LYS A 8 27.24 7.02 34.02
C LYS A 8 26.62 6.06 33.00
N SER A 9 25.33 5.78 33.13
CA SER A 9 24.53 5.10 32.11
C SER A 9 24.39 6.02 30.90
N GLU A 10 24.90 5.58 29.75
CA GLU A 10 24.57 6.14 28.46
C GLU A 10 23.11 5.81 28.14
N GLU A 11 22.21 6.74 28.45
CA GLU A 11 20.92 6.80 27.79
C GLU A 11 21.18 7.20 26.33
N SER A 12 20.90 6.26 25.42
CA SER A 12 20.88 6.50 23.98
C SER A 12 19.76 7.50 23.69
N SER A 13 20.13 8.77 23.60
CA SER A 13 19.30 9.86 23.12
C SER A 13 18.79 9.51 21.72
N THR A 14 17.61 8.89 21.66
CA THR A 14 16.91 8.60 20.42
C THR A 14 16.34 9.94 19.95
N SER A 15 17.19 10.76 19.35
CA SER A 15 16.80 12.04 18.78
C SER A 15 15.61 11.80 17.86
N SER A 16 14.52 12.50 18.12
CA SER A 16 13.28 12.50 17.35
C SER A 16 13.48 13.15 15.99
N ALA A 17 14.43 12.64 15.21
CA ALA A 17 14.73 13.14 13.88
C ALA A 17 13.55 12.80 12.98
N GLN A 18 12.91 13.84 12.47
CA GLN A 18 11.95 13.75 11.37
C GLN A 18 12.60 13.03 10.18
N LEU A 19 11.80 12.36 9.36
CA LEU A 19 12.31 11.68 8.16
C LEU A 19 13.03 12.68 7.23
N ASP A 20 14.05 12.18 6.52
CA ASP A 20 14.73 12.98 5.49
C ASP A 20 13.78 13.26 4.34
N GLN A 21 13.99 14.38 3.64
CA GLN A 21 13.17 14.78 2.50
C GLN A 21 14.01 15.04 1.26
N ILE A 22 13.49 14.64 0.10
CA ILE A 22 14.03 14.95 -1.22
C ILE A 22 12.89 15.30 -2.18
N ALA A 23 12.92 16.47 -2.80
CA ALA A 23 11.86 16.93 -3.73
C ALA A 23 10.43 16.75 -3.19
N ASN A 24 10.21 17.13 -1.92
CA ASN A 24 8.94 16.98 -1.17
C ASN A 24 8.52 15.53 -0.88
N PHE A 25 9.37 14.54 -1.15
CA PHE A 25 9.18 13.16 -0.71
C PHE A 25 9.91 12.92 0.61
N TYR A 26 9.18 12.37 1.57
CA TYR A 26 9.75 11.78 2.77
C TYR A 26 10.36 10.42 2.44
N ILE A 27 11.56 10.18 2.96
CA ILE A 27 12.32 8.95 2.75
C ILE A 27 12.09 8.01 3.94
N LEU A 28 11.54 6.84 3.68
CA LEU A 28 11.24 5.83 4.69
C LEU A 28 12.11 4.58 4.47
N PRO A 29 13.16 4.38 5.28
CA PRO A 29 13.98 3.17 5.22
C PRO A 29 13.23 1.97 5.82
N LEU A 30 13.16 0.87 5.06
CA LEU A 30 12.57 -0.41 5.42
C LEU A 30 13.65 -1.49 5.37
N HIS A 31 13.78 -2.27 6.44
CA HIS A 31 14.63 -3.45 6.45
C HIS A 31 13.86 -4.65 5.92
N MET A 32 14.32 -5.21 4.81
CA MET A 32 13.82 -6.46 4.26
C MET A 32 14.52 -7.63 4.96
N PRO A 33 13.77 -8.62 5.52
CA PRO A 33 14.37 -9.78 6.14
C PRO A 33 15.10 -10.64 5.11
N ALA A 34 16.10 -11.39 5.57
CA ALA A 34 16.74 -12.41 4.75
C ALA A 34 15.75 -13.55 4.48
N ILE A 35 15.50 -13.85 3.20
CA ILE A 35 14.70 -15.00 2.78
C ILE A 35 15.67 -16.13 2.42
N SER A 36 15.49 -17.29 3.03
CA SER A 36 16.26 -18.51 2.71
C SER A 36 15.35 -19.43 1.91
N THR A 37 15.63 -19.59 0.62
CA THR A 37 14.92 -20.56 -0.22
C THR A 37 15.48 -21.96 0.02
N THR A 38 14.60 -22.98 0.03
CA THR A 38 14.93 -24.38 0.30
C THR A 38 15.64 -25.08 -0.87
N HIS A 39 15.77 -24.43 -2.02
CA HIS A 39 16.42 -24.97 -3.21
C HIS A 39 17.66 -24.12 -3.58
N SER A 40 18.84 -24.65 -3.24
CA SER A 40 20.16 -24.34 -3.80
C SER A 40 20.50 -22.86 -4.12
N SER A 41 20.51 -21.97 -3.11
CA SER A 41 21.12 -20.61 -3.13
C SER A 41 20.47 -19.57 -4.09
N PRO A 42 20.30 -18.28 -3.71
CA PRO A 42 21.11 -17.52 -2.76
C PRO A 42 20.33 -17.03 -1.52
N THR A 43 21.01 -17.06 -0.37
CA THR A 43 20.59 -16.36 0.85
C THR A 43 20.73 -14.85 0.63
N TYR A 44 19.63 -14.12 0.48
CA TYR A 44 19.71 -12.66 0.44
C TYR A 44 19.98 -12.15 1.86
N LYS A 45 21.05 -11.37 2.04
CA LYS A 45 21.35 -10.67 3.31
C LYS A 45 20.27 -9.62 3.57
N ASN A 46 20.13 -9.18 4.82
CA ASN A 46 19.22 -8.07 5.16
C ASN A 46 19.46 -6.87 4.22
N VAL A 47 18.47 -6.53 3.39
CA VAL A 47 18.54 -5.40 2.44
C VAL A 47 17.78 -4.21 3.01
N LEU A 48 18.27 -3.01 2.72
CA LEU A 48 17.55 -1.77 3.02
C LEU A 48 16.81 -1.31 1.77
N HIS A 49 15.48 -1.27 1.85
CA HIS A 49 14.61 -0.74 0.81
C HIS A 49 14.11 0.65 1.21
N TYR A 50 14.14 1.61 0.30
CA TYR A 50 13.66 2.97 0.58
C TYR A 50 12.29 3.18 -0.06
N LEU A 51 11.28 3.41 0.77
CA LEU A 51 9.97 3.84 0.32
C LEU A 51 9.91 5.37 0.33
N TYR A 52 9.33 5.97 -0.69
CA TYR A 52 9.17 7.42 -0.77
C TYR A 52 7.70 7.77 -0.65
N PHE A 53 7.37 8.83 0.07
CA PHE A 53 5.99 9.25 0.17
C PHE A 53 5.81 10.76 0.29
N LYS A 54 4.66 11.26 -0.14
CA LYS A 54 4.27 12.66 0.02
C LYS A 54 2.75 12.81 0.10
N LYS A 55 2.28 14.01 0.46
CA LYS A 55 0.85 14.35 0.34
C LYS A 55 0.43 14.24 -1.13
N HIS A 56 -0.73 13.65 -1.39
CA HIS A 56 -1.28 13.60 -2.74
C HIS A 56 -1.67 14.99 -3.22
N GLU A 57 -1.21 15.35 -4.41
CA GLU A 57 -1.51 16.60 -5.08
C GLU A 57 -2.12 16.26 -6.43
N SER A 58 -3.42 16.52 -6.59
CA SER A 58 -4.09 16.49 -7.89
C SER A 58 -4.68 17.87 -8.18
N PRO A 59 -4.76 18.33 -9.43
CA PRO A 59 -5.54 19.51 -9.78
C PRO A 59 -7.04 19.26 -9.61
N LYS A 60 -7.51 18.06 -10.00
CA LYS A 60 -8.92 17.67 -9.95
C LYS A 60 -9.25 16.99 -8.63
N GLN A 61 -10.44 17.23 -8.11
CA GLN A 61 -10.92 16.50 -6.94
C GLN A 61 -11.50 15.17 -7.42
N ASP A 62 -10.85 14.08 -7.01
CA ASP A 62 -11.30 12.72 -7.29
C ASP A 62 -11.93 12.15 -6.01
N ALA A 63 -13.11 11.56 -6.15
CA ALA A 63 -13.83 10.91 -5.06
C ALA A 63 -13.06 9.68 -4.53
N LYS A 64 -12.34 8.96 -5.41
CA LYS A 64 -11.54 7.78 -5.05
C LYS A 64 -10.25 8.18 -4.33
N THR A 65 -9.64 9.32 -4.70
CA THR A 65 -8.35 9.79 -4.14
C THR A 65 -8.42 11.24 -3.61
N PRO A 66 -9.17 11.49 -2.52
CA PRO A 66 -9.35 12.84 -1.99
C PRO A 66 -8.04 13.43 -1.44
N LYS A 67 -7.66 14.61 -1.93
CA LYS A 67 -6.35 15.26 -1.68
C LYS A 67 -6.02 15.47 -0.20
N ASP A 68 -7.04 15.70 0.62
CA ASP A 68 -6.84 16.10 2.03
C ASP A 68 -6.52 14.92 2.94
N ARG A 69 -6.84 13.69 2.51
CA ARG A 69 -6.61 12.46 3.28
C ARG A 69 -5.86 11.38 2.51
N THR A 70 -5.26 11.72 1.37
CA THR A 70 -4.54 10.76 0.51
C THR A 70 -3.02 10.97 0.58
N LEU A 71 -2.31 9.87 0.78
CA LEU A 71 -0.86 9.77 0.74
C LEU A 71 -0.44 9.11 -0.58
N PHE A 72 0.50 9.71 -1.28
CA PHE A 72 1.13 9.12 -2.44
C PHE A 72 2.39 8.36 -2.03
N LEU A 73 2.46 7.08 -2.38
CA LEU A 73 3.60 6.19 -2.15
C LEU A 73 4.31 5.84 -3.46
N LEU A 74 5.63 5.76 -3.40
CA LEU A 74 6.50 5.42 -4.51
C LEU A 74 7.56 4.40 -4.07
N ASN A 75 8.02 3.60 -5.03
CA ASN A 75 9.00 2.53 -4.85
C ASN A 75 8.48 1.48 -3.86
N ILE A 76 7.28 0.98 -4.11
CA ILE A 76 6.68 -0.08 -3.30
C ILE A 76 7.41 -1.41 -3.57
N PRO A 77 7.71 -2.23 -2.54
CA PRO A 77 8.26 -3.57 -2.73
C PRO A 77 7.44 -4.44 -3.69
N VAL A 78 8.11 -5.31 -4.43
CA VAL A 78 7.49 -6.14 -5.48
C VAL A 78 6.45 -7.13 -4.93
N ASP A 79 6.60 -7.54 -3.68
CA ASP A 79 5.74 -8.47 -2.96
C ASP A 79 4.76 -7.76 -2.02
N ALA A 80 4.64 -6.43 -2.13
CA ALA A 80 3.77 -5.67 -1.25
C ALA A 80 2.33 -6.16 -1.36
N THR A 81 1.62 -6.13 -0.25
CA THR A 81 0.19 -6.39 -0.21
C THR A 81 -0.48 -5.20 0.45
N GLU A 82 -1.79 -5.13 0.31
CA GLU A 82 -2.58 -4.15 1.06
C GLU A 82 -2.34 -4.27 2.57
N SER A 83 -2.25 -5.52 3.08
CA SER A 83 -1.95 -5.78 4.50
C SER A 83 -0.61 -5.18 4.91
N HIS A 84 0.46 -5.38 4.12
CA HIS A 84 1.79 -4.84 4.45
C HIS A 84 1.76 -3.31 4.61
N ILE A 85 1.08 -2.60 3.72
CA ILE A 85 0.99 -1.13 3.77
C ILE A 85 0.09 -0.68 4.92
N ARG A 86 -1.02 -1.38 5.18
CA ARG A 86 -1.90 -1.12 6.33
C ARG A 86 -1.14 -1.28 7.64
N ASP A 87 -0.37 -2.35 7.81
CA ASP A 87 0.43 -2.60 9.01
C ASP A 87 1.53 -1.56 9.19
N LEU A 88 2.18 -1.16 8.09
CA LEU A 88 3.20 -0.11 8.10
C LEU A 88 2.66 1.24 8.60
N LEU A 89 1.42 1.57 8.24
CA LEU A 89 0.77 2.85 8.52
C LEU A 89 -0.18 2.83 9.73
N LYS A 90 -0.49 1.64 10.28
CA LYS A 90 -1.35 1.44 11.46
C LYS A 90 -1.04 2.36 12.65
N PRO A 91 0.23 2.68 12.99
CA PRO A 91 0.53 3.60 14.10
C PRO A 91 0.13 5.06 13.84
N TYR A 92 -0.15 5.43 12.59
CA TYR A 92 -0.40 6.81 12.17
C TYR A 92 -1.87 7.08 11.87
N GLY A 93 -2.63 6.04 11.54
CA GLY A 93 -4.07 6.13 11.38
C GLY A 93 -4.69 4.90 10.73
N ARG A 94 -6.01 4.96 10.55
CA ARG A 94 -6.81 3.92 9.90
C ARG A 94 -6.87 4.17 8.41
N VAL A 95 -6.35 3.23 7.64
CA VAL A 95 -6.45 3.26 6.19
C VAL A 95 -7.86 2.87 5.76
N ALA A 96 -8.51 3.68 4.93
CA ALA A 96 -9.79 3.38 4.31
C ALA A 96 -9.60 2.47 3.09
N SER A 97 -8.82 2.92 2.11
CA SER A 97 -8.53 2.18 0.87
C SER A 97 -7.08 2.38 0.42
N ILE A 98 -6.58 1.40 -0.35
CA ILE A 98 -5.28 1.48 -1.01
C ILE A 98 -5.49 1.20 -2.49
N HIS A 99 -5.07 2.14 -3.34
CA HIS A 99 -5.14 2.02 -4.78
C HIS A 99 -3.72 1.88 -5.32
N PHE A 100 -3.33 0.66 -5.67
CA PHE A 100 -2.06 0.42 -6.34
C PHE A 100 -2.15 0.88 -7.80
N LEU A 101 -1.26 1.77 -8.21
CA LEU A 101 -1.08 2.09 -9.63
C LEU A 101 -0.26 0.97 -10.22
N ASN A 102 -0.98 -0.02 -10.74
CA ASN A 102 -0.38 -1.06 -11.53
C ASN A 102 0.04 -0.48 -12.88
N ARG A 103 1.18 0.22 -12.90
CA ARG A 103 1.93 0.47 -14.14
C ARG A 103 2.60 -0.81 -14.58
N VAL A 104 1.83 -1.88 -14.71
CA VAL A 104 2.37 -3.05 -15.38
C VAL A 104 2.59 -2.60 -16.82
N ARG A 105 3.83 -2.17 -17.09
CA ARG A 105 4.51 -2.63 -18.29
C ARG A 105 4.57 -4.14 -18.11
N ASP A 106 3.45 -4.80 -18.33
CA ASP A 106 3.45 -6.23 -18.54
C ASP A 106 4.27 -6.38 -19.80
N SER A 107 5.55 -6.71 -19.63
CA SER A 107 6.37 -7.22 -20.71
C SER A 107 5.81 -8.54 -21.28
N ASN A 108 4.69 -9.04 -20.72
CA ASN A 108 3.96 -10.22 -21.11
C ASN A 108 2.50 -9.98 -21.57
N LEU A 109 1.96 -8.75 -21.54
CA LEU A 109 0.64 -8.48 -22.14
C LEU A 109 0.82 -8.37 -23.64
N SER A 110 0.01 -9.08 -24.42
CA SER A 110 -0.02 -8.87 -25.87
C SER A 110 -0.44 -7.42 -26.17
N LYS A 111 -0.08 -6.93 -27.36
CA LYS A 111 -0.53 -5.61 -27.81
C LYS A 111 -2.06 -5.51 -27.77
N GLU A 112 -2.77 -6.60 -28.06
CA GLU A 112 -4.23 -6.66 -28.03
C GLU A 112 -4.78 -6.53 -26.60
N GLU A 113 -4.21 -7.21 -25.61
CA GLU A 113 -4.70 -7.12 -24.22
C GLU A 113 -4.46 -5.74 -23.61
N ARG A 114 -3.37 -5.08 -24.02
CA ARG A 114 -3.11 -3.68 -23.66
C ARG A 114 -4.14 -2.73 -24.26
N GLU A 115 -4.45 -2.89 -25.55
CA GLU A 115 -5.47 -2.09 -26.22
C GLU A 115 -6.85 -2.30 -25.57
N GLN A 116 -7.19 -3.54 -25.19
CA GLN A 116 -8.43 -3.84 -24.46
C GLN A 116 -8.49 -3.18 -23.09
N GLN A 117 -7.39 -3.15 -22.34
CA GLN A 117 -7.38 -2.51 -21.03
C GLN A 117 -7.45 -0.98 -21.13
N GLU A 118 -6.74 -0.38 -22.09
CA GLU A 118 -6.86 1.06 -22.39
C GLU A 118 -8.28 1.41 -22.87
N GLU A 119 -8.93 0.53 -23.63
CA GLU A 119 -10.33 0.67 -24.05
C GLU A 119 -11.31 0.54 -22.87
N LEU A 120 -11.08 -0.42 -21.96
CA LEU A 120 -11.90 -0.60 -20.75
C LEU A 120 -11.83 0.62 -19.84
N GLU A 121 -10.63 1.18 -19.61
CA GLU A 121 -10.45 2.40 -18.83
C GLU A 121 -11.10 3.61 -19.49
N ARG A 122 -11.12 3.65 -20.83
CA ARG A 122 -11.78 4.71 -21.59
C ARG A 122 -13.30 4.61 -21.48
N LEU A 123 -13.85 3.39 -21.57
CA LEU A 123 -15.26 3.10 -21.36
C LEU A 123 -15.71 3.42 -19.93
N GLU A 124 -14.90 3.09 -18.92
CA GLU A 124 -15.21 3.40 -17.53
C GLU A 124 -15.26 4.92 -17.30
N ARG A 125 -14.29 5.69 -17.83
CA ARG A 125 -14.34 7.16 -17.74
C ARG A 125 -15.50 7.76 -18.51
N GLU A 126 -15.87 7.19 -19.65
CA GLU A 126 -17.03 7.65 -20.43
C GLU A 126 -18.35 7.35 -19.72
N ALA A 127 -18.47 6.19 -19.07
CA ALA A 127 -19.61 5.82 -18.26
C ALA A 127 -19.74 6.72 -17.02
N GLU A 128 -18.64 6.97 -16.29
CA GLU A 128 -18.63 7.89 -15.14
C GLU A 128 -19.04 9.32 -15.57
N ALA A 129 -18.54 9.79 -16.72
CA ALA A 129 -18.91 11.11 -17.26
C ALA A 129 -20.38 11.18 -17.72
N ALA A 130 -20.91 10.09 -18.28
CA ALA A 130 -22.31 10.01 -18.69
C ALA A 130 -23.26 9.95 -17.48
N GLU A 131 -22.87 9.25 -16.42
CA GLU A 131 -23.63 9.15 -15.17
C GLU A 131 -23.66 10.49 -14.42
N GLU A 132 -22.53 11.23 -14.41
CA GLU A 132 -22.48 12.60 -13.90
C GLU A 132 -23.36 13.57 -14.72
N ALA A 133 -23.44 13.40 -16.04
CA ALA A 133 -24.27 14.23 -16.91
C ALA A 133 -25.79 13.97 -16.75
N GLN A 134 -26.19 12.75 -16.38
CA GLN A 134 -27.61 12.36 -16.26
C GLN A 134 -28.22 12.69 -14.89
N ASN A 135 -27.42 12.97 -13.86
CA ASN A 135 -27.94 13.15 -12.49
C ASN A 135 -28.66 14.50 -12.23
N ASN A 136 -28.81 15.36 -13.25
CA ASN A 136 -29.53 16.63 -13.13
C ASN A 136 -30.93 16.67 -13.78
N LYS A 137 -31.40 15.60 -14.44
CA LYS A 137 -32.76 15.56 -15.01
C LYS A 137 -33.32 14.14 -15.04
N THR A 138 -33.99 13.71 -13.96
CA THR A 138 -35.35 13.09 -13.95
C THR A 138 -35.57 12.18 -12.74
N LYS A 139 -36.32 12.71 -11.77
CA LYS A 139 -37.22 11.90 -10.93
C LYS A 139 -38.38 11.41 -11.80
N LYS A 140 -38.38 10.14 -12.21
CA LYS A 140 -39.55 9.23 -12.32
C LYS A 140 -39.29 8.11 -13.35
N GLY A 141 -39.15 6.89 -12.83
CA GLY A 141 -39.70 5.68 -13.46
C GLY A 141 -38.79 4.86 -14.37
N SER A 142 -38.07 3.88 -13.81
CA SER A 142 -37.67 2.65 -14.53
C SER A 142 -37.11 1.56 -13.60
N LYS A 143 -37.79 1.28 -12.48
CA LYS A 143 -37.34 0.31 -11.46
C LYS A 143 -37.59 -1.18 -11.82
N LYS A 144 -37.53 -1.59 -13.10
CA LYS A 144 -37.92 -2.98 -13.46
C LYS A 144 -37.12 -3.72 -14.55
N GLN A 145 -36.02 -3.16 -15.07
CA GLN A 145 -35.21 -3.88 -16.08
C GLN A 145 -33.73 -4.09 -15.71
N GLN A 146 -33.26 -3.56 -14.58
CA GLN A 146 -31.85 -3.65 -14.17
C GLN A 146 -31.53 -4.84 -13.22
N GLN A 147 -32.51 -5.68 -12.88
CA GLN A 147 -32.32 -6.81 -11.97
C GLN A 147 -31.96 -8.15 -12.63
N GLN A 148 -31.98 -8.26 -13.96
CA GLN A 148 -31.69 -9.53 -14.65
C GLN A 148 -30.27 -9.68 -15.21
N GLN A 149 -29.45 -8.63 -15.23
CA GLN A 149 -28.04 -8.74 -15.67
C GLN A 149 -27.01 -8.84 -14.53
N GLN A 150 -27.40 -8.61 -13.27
CA GLN A 150 -26.48 -8.75 -12.13
C GLN A 150 -26.41 -10.16 -11.53
N GLN A 151 -27.22 -11.12 -12.00
CA GLN A 151 -27.23 -12.49 -11.45
C GLN A 151 -26.37 -13.51 -12.22
N GLN A 152 -25.78 -13.16 -13.37
CA GLN A 152 -24.89 -14.08 -14.11
C GLN A 152 -23.40 -13.93 -13.81
N GLN A 153 -22.99 -13.01 -12.92
CA GLN A 153 -21.57 -12.85 -12.53
C GLN A 153 -21.25 -13.43 -11.13
N GLN A 154 -22.18 -14.11 -10.46
CA GLN A 154 -21.99 -14.58 -9.07
C GLN A 154 -21.75 -16.09 -8.90
N GLN A 155 -21.42 -16.83 -9.96
CA GLN A 155 -21.23 -18.30 -9.87
C GLN A 155 -19.89 -18.80 -10.43
N ALA A 156 -18.78 -18.13 -10.12
CA ALA A 156 -17.45 -18.63 -10.47
C ALA A 156 -16.35 -18.27 -9.45
N THR A 157 -16.60 -18.44 -8.15
CA THR A 157 -15.51 -18.37 -7.14
C THR A 157 -15.70 -19.44 -6.07
N GLY A 158 -15.67 -20.70 -6.52
CA GLY A 158 -15.62 -21.89 -5.66
C GLY A 158 -14.41 -22.78 -5.95
N ALA A 159 -13.36 -22.22 -6.57
CA ALA A 159 -12.07 -22.88 -6.71
C ALA A 159 -11.08 -22.08 -5.88
N GLU A 160 -10.47 -22.73 -4.88
CA GLU A 160 -9.26 -22.27 -4.20
C GLU A 160 -8.14 -22.22 -5.25
N ASP A 161 -8.20 -21.21 -6.11
CA ASP A 161 -7.10 -20.86 -6.98
C ASP A 161 -5.98 -20.49 -6.02
N THR A 162 -4.89 -21.26 -6.06
CA THR A 162 -3.66 -20.91 -5.35
C THR A 162 -3.07 -19.72 -6.10
N GLN A 163 -3.79 -18.61 -6.06
CA GLN A 163 -3.66 -17.49 -6.96
C GLN A 163 -2.33 -16.87 -6.63
N ARG A 164 -1.35 -17.11 -7.51
CA ARG A 164 0.01 -16.63 -7.35
C ARG A 164 -0.06 -15.14 -7.01
N ARG A 165 0.57 -14.74 -5.90
CA ARG A 165 0.54 -13.36 -5.43
C ARG A 165 0.88 -12.43 -6.60
N LYS A 166 0.05 -11.41 -6.80
CA LYS A 166 0.30 -10.40 -7.82
C LYS A 166 1.58 -9.65 -7.44
N LEU A 167 2.61 -9.79 -8.26
CA LEU A 167 3.87 -9.08 -8.07
C LEU A 167 3.80 -7.71 -8.75
N PHE A 168 4.37 -6.73 -8.07
CA PHE A 168 4.51 -5.37 -8.57
C PHE A 168 5.79 -5.22 -9.39
N ALA A 169 5.73 -4.40 -10.45
CA ALA A 169 6.92 -3.95 -11.14
C ALA A 169 7.80 -3.08 -10.23
N THR A 170 9.08 -2.96 -10.56
CA THR A 170 10.00 -2.07 -9.84
C THR A 170 9.57 -0.61 -10.00
N GLY A 171 9.63 0.17 -8.92
CA GLY A 171 9.19 1.57 -8.93
C GLY A 171 7.67 1.77 -8.90
N SER A 172 6.90 0.73 -8.55
CA SER A 172 5.44 0.80 -8.38
C SER A 172 5.00 1.89 -7.39
N GLN A 173 3.78 2.37 -7.61
CA GLN A 173 3.17 3.50 -6.89
C GLN A 173 1.84 3.08 -6.28
N ALA A 174 1.42 3.76 -5.21
CA ALA A 174 0.06 3.61 -4.67
C ALA A 174 -0.45 4.91 -4.08
N TYR A 175 -1.78 5.04 -4.04
CA TYR A 175 -2.48 6.02 -3.23
C TYR A 175 -3.06 5.33 -1.99
N VAL A 176 -2.73 5.84 -0.81
CA VAL A 176 -3.30 5.38 0.44
C VAL A 176 -4.26 6.43 0.95
N VAL A 177 -5.53 6.07 1.09
CA VAL A 177 -6.57 6.98 1.58
C VAL A 177 -6.80 6.69 3.05
N PHE A 178 -6.57 7.67 3.91
CA PHE A 178 -6.89 7.59 5.33
C PHE A 178 -8.37 7.84 5.58
N LEU A 179 -8.86 7.40 6.74
CA LEU A 179 -10.23 7.66 7.14
C LEU A 179 -10.42 9.16 7.42
N GLU A 180 -9.44 9.79 8.10
CA GLU A 180 -9.47 11.21 8.42
C GLU A 180 -8.22 11.97 7.97
N GLU A 181 -8.36 13.29 7.75
CA GLU A 181 -7.24 14.17 7.35
C GLU A 181 -6.14 14.25 8.43
N GLN A 182 -6.50 14.20 9.71
CA GLN A 182 -5.51 14.27 10.79
C GLN A 182 -4.55 13.08 10.78
N GLU A 183 -5.00 11.93 10.27
CA GLU A 183 -4.18 10.72 10.13
C GLU A 183 -3.11 10.89 9.05
N LEU A 184 -3.43 11.59 7.96
CA LEU A 184 -2.44 11.97 6.95
C LEU A 184 -1.36 12.85 7.54
N VAL A 185 -1.72 13.86 8.35
CA VAL A 185 -0.75 14.74 9.01
C VAL A 185 0.16 13.96 9.96
N LYS A 186 -0.38 12.97 10.68
CA LYS A 186 0.42 12.07 11.53
C LYS A 186 1.40 11.22 10.70
N ALA A 187 0.96 10.71 9.55
CA ALA A 187 1.81 9.95 8.64
C ALA A 187 2.91 10.82 8.00
N LEU A 188 2.62 12.08 7.67
CA LEU A 188 3.64 13.01 7.15
C LEU A 188 4.68 13.39 8.22
N ASN A 189 4.28 13.43 9.49
CA ASN A 189 5.16 13.72 10.63
C ASN A 189 5.77 12.46 11.27
N MET A 190 5.93 11.39 10.48
CA MET A 190 6.60 10.18 10.93
C MET A 190 8.02 10.47 11.44
N LYS A 191 8.39 9.81 12.53
CA LYS A 191 9.76 9.85 13.08
C LYS A 191 10.60 8.74 12.45
N LYS A 192 11.90 8.99 12.30
CA LYS A 192 12.88 7.95 11.93
C LYS A 192 12.84 6.83 12.97
N LYS A 193 12.40 5.65 12.54
CA LYS A 193 12.39 4.42 13.33
C LYS A 193 12.80 3.27 12.43
N LYS A 194 13.60 2.35 12.95
CA LYS A 194 13.91 1.10 12.26
C LYS A 194 12.62 0.30 12.05
N ARG A 195 12.25 0.06 10.80
CA ARG A 195 11.07 -0.72 10.42
C ARG A 195 11.51 -1.96 9.68
N SER A 196 10.91 -3.09 10.02
CA SER A 196 11.07 -4.33 9.26
C SER A 196 9.87 -4.46 8.33
N TRP A 197 10.12 -4.85 7.09
CA TRP A 197 9.07 -5.37 6.23
C TRP A 197 8.70 -6.74 6.77
N ILE A 198 7.46 -6.90 7.25
CA ILE A 198 6.97 -8.17 7.77
C ILE A 198 6.34 -8.90 6.60
N VAL A 199 6.81 -10.11 6.30
CA VAL A 199 6.16 -10.97 5.32
C VAL A 199 4.94 -11.58 6.00
N THR A 200 3.73 -11.06 5.74
CA THR A 200 2.50 -11.69 6.23
C THR A 200 1.99 -12.69 5.20
N GLY A 201 1.96 -13.98 5.56
CA GLY A 201 1.35 -15.08 4.80
C GLY A 201 2.00 -16.44 5.06
N PRO A 202 1.70 -17.50 4.29
CA PRO A 202 2.17 -18.86 4.57
C PRO A 202 3.70 -19.05 4.49
N GLU A 203 4.41 -18.07 3.91
CA GLU A 203 5.88 -18.01 3.85
C GLU A 203 6.49 -17.23 5.04
N ALA A 204 5.66 -16.69 5.93
CA ALA A 204 6.14 -16.01 7.14
C ALA A 204 6.94 -17.00 7.99
N THR A 205 8.20 -16.68 8.26
CA THR A 205 9.00 -17.52 9.15
C THR A 205 8.42 -17.47 10.57
N LEU A 206 8.61 -18.53 11.35
CA LEU A 206 8.20 -18.58 12.78
C LEU A 206 8.70 -17.35 13.58
N ALA A 207 9.84 -16.75 13.15
CA ALA A 207 10.39 -15.54 13.74
C ALA A 207 9.60 -14.27 13.40
N ASP A 208 8.99 -14.20 12.21
CA ASP A 208 8.14 -13.07 11.79
C ASP A 208 6.77 -13.15 12.48
N ALA A 209 6.24 -14.36 12.65
CA ALA A 209 5.04 -14.61 13.46
C ALA A 209 5.26 -14.26 14.95
N ALA A 210 6.44 -14.56 15.51
CA ALA A 210 6.80 -14.19 16.88
C ALA A 210 6.98 -12.67 17.07
N LYS A 211 7.40 -11.93 16.02
CA LYS A 211 7.42 -10.47 16.07
C LYS A 211 6.00 -9.89 16.07
N LEU A 212 5.07 -10.46 15.31
CA LEU A 212 3.66 -10.04 15.30
C LEU A 212 3.02 -10.24 16.69
N SER A 213 3.27 -11.37 17.35
CA SER A 213 2.77 -11.61 18.71
C SER A 213 3.41 -10.68 19.76
N SER A 214 4.71 -10.36 19.63
CA SER A 214 5.38 -9.38 20.51
C SER A 214 4.88 -7.94 20.33
N LEU A 215 4.23 -7.64 19.20
CA LEU A 215 3.58 -6.36 18.90
C LEU A 215 2.10 -6.33 19.33
N GLY A 216 1.62 -7.36 20.03
CA GLY A 216 0.25 -7.44 20.56
C GLY A 216 -0.80 -7.77 19.50
N VAL A 217 -0.42 -8.49 18.44
CA VAL A 217 -1.34 -8.99 17.41
C VAL A 217 -1.33 -10.51 17.47
N ALA A 218 -2.37 -11.08 18.09
CA ALA A 218 -2.79 -12.46 17.93
C ALA A 218 -4.20 -12.43 17.32
#